data_AF-A0A526YTC7-F1
#
_entry.id   AF-A0A526YTC7-F1
#
_cell.length_a   1.000
_cell.length_b   1.000
_cell.length_c   1.000
_cell.angle_alpha   90.00
_cell.angle_beta   90.00
_cell.angle_gamma   90.00
#
_symmetry.space_group_name_H-M   'P 1'
#
loop_
_entity.id
_entity.type
_entity.pdbx_description
1 polymer ?
#
loop_
_entity_poly.entity_id
_entity_poly.type
_entity_poly.pdbx_seq_one_letter_code
_entity_poly.pdbx_strand_id
1 'polypeptide(L)'
;MNVSRQPAAVPDDAGSGAARGPRARTRRLMLETATRLMQAGATPSVSEVAEAAEVSRATAAFTRGHRIDLLKDAIAPLKHRLPPREFNRLAQALSLIFGVEVLIVLKDIWGLDSRKMMSVAQWAAGALVRAAVTESMAGGNRRAPATAAE
;
A
#
# COMPACT_ATOMS: atom_id res chain seq x y z
N MET A 1 36.23 18.55 -39.77
CA MET A 1 36.61 17.86 -38.52
C MET A 1 35.70 18.35 -37.41
N ASN A 2 34.96 17.41 -36.80
CA ASN A 2 34.17 17.44 -35.57
C ASN A 2 33.70 18.77 -34.95
N VAL A 3 32.38 18.94 -34.99
CA VAL A 3 31.60 19.68 -34.00
C VAL A 3 31.45 18.77 -32.76
N SER A 4 31.87 19.20 -31.57
CA SER A 4 31.45 18.62 -30.29
C SER A 4 31.71 19.62 -29.16
N ARG A 5 30.70 20.30 -28.61
CA ARG A 5 29.61 19.88 -27.70
C ARG A 5 29.93 20.37 -26.28
N GLN A 6 29.41 21.55 -25.97
CA GLN A 6 29.28 22.06 -24.60
C GLN A 6 28.26 21.17 -23.86
N PRO A 7 28.50 20.79 -22.59
CA PRO A 7 27.56 19.96 -21.85
C PRO A 7 26.34 20.79 -21.47
N ALA A 8 25.18 20.40 -22.02
CA ALA A 8 23.89 20.90 -21.59
C ALA A 8 23.57 20.36 -20.19
N ALA A 9 23.19 21.26 -19.28
CA ALA A 9 22.60 20.90 -18.00
C ALA A 9 21.39 19.98 -18.23
N VAL A 10 21.42 18.83 -17.56
CA VAL A 10 20.31 17.88 -17.55
C VAL A 10 19.17 18.50 -16.75
N PRO A 11 17.97 18.69 -17.32
CA PRO A 11 16.81 19.04 -16.52
C PRO A 11 16.42 17.81 -15.69
N ASP A 12 16.48 17.99 -14.38
CA ASP A 12 16.01 17.04 -13.38
C ASP A 12 14.48 17.17 -13.29
N ASP A 13 13.75 16.38 -14.08
CA ASP A 13 12.29 16.26 -13.93
C ASP A 13 11.79 14.87 -14.33
N ALA A 14 11.50 14.03 -13.32
CA ALA A 14 10.44 13.02 -13.38
C ALA A 14 10.15 12.48 -11.97
N GLY A 15 9.74 13.38 -11.07
CA GLY A 15 9.52 13.06 -9.66
C GLY A 15 8.35 13.80 -9.03
N SER A 16 7.20 13.93 -9.72
CA SER A 16 5.85 13.99 -9.12
C SER A 16 4.83 14.53 -10.11
N GLY A 17 4.14 13.62 -10.80
CA GLY A 17 2.80 13.91 -11.31
C GLY A 17 1.83 14.01 -10.13
N ALA A 18 1.95 15.06 -9.30
CA ALA A 18 0.95 15.38 -8.30
C ALA A 18 -0.37 15.52 -9.05
N ALA A 19 -1.29 14.57 -8.84
CA ALA A 19 -2.58 14.56 -9.49
C ALA A 19 -3.23 15.96 -9.32
N ARG A 20 -3.39 16.71 -10.41
CA ARG A 20 -4.03 18.03 -10.38
C ARG A 20 -5.53 17.81 -10.53
N GLY A 21 -6.32 18.22 -9.53
CA GLY A 21 -7.78 18.17 -9.63
C GLY A 21 -8.52 18.12 -8.28
N PRO A 22 -9.86 18.20 -8.30
CA PRO A 22 -10.69 18.20 -7.09
C PRO A 22 -10.42 17.01 -6.16
N ARG A 23 -10.23 15.81 -6.69
CA ARG A 23 -9.94 14.59 -5.91
C ARG A 23 -8.63 14.65 -5.14
N ALA A 24 -7.59 15.22 -5.72
CA ALA A 24 -6.30 15.35 -5.06
C ALA A 24 -6.34 16.36 -3.91
N ARG A 25 -7.13 17.44 -4.07
CA ARG A 25 -7.39 18.40 -2.99
C ARG A 25 -8.12 17.75 -1.83
N THR A 26 -9.20 17.01 -2.11
CA THR A 26 -9.92 16.27 -1.07
C THR A 26 -9.02 15.24 -0.37
N ARG A 27 -8.20 14.49 -1.11
CA ARG A 27 -7.25 13.56 -0.53
C ARG A 27 -6.25 14.24 0.40
N ARG A 28 -5.69 15.37 -0.03
CA ARG A 28 -4.74 16.16 0.78
C ARG A 28 -5.40 16.62 2.07
N LEU A 29 -6.61 17.19 1.98
CA LEU A 29 -7.38 17.63 3.14
C LEU A 29 -7.66 16.48 4.12
N MET A 30 -8.09 15.31 3.62
CA MET A 30 -8.32 14.13 4.44
C MET A 30 -7.05 13.67 5.18
N LEU A 31 -5.89 13.69 4.53
CA LEU A 31 -4.62 13.30 5.14
C LEU A 31 -4.13 14.32 6.17
N GLU A 32 -4.28 15.62 5.91
CA GLU A 32 -3.95 16.69 6.86
C GLU A 32 -4.81 16.58 8.12
N THR A 33 -6.12 16.38 7.96
CA THR A 33 -7.05 16.19 9.08
C THR A 33 -6.74 14.93 9.89
N ALA A 34 -6.49 13.79 9.23
CA ALA A 34 -6.08 12.56 9.90
C ALA A 34 -4.78 12.75 10.70
N THR A 35 -3.80 13.42 10.11
CA THR A 35 -2.52 13.71 10.76
C THR A 35 -2.71 14.54 12.03
N ARG A 36 -3.52 15.60 11.97
CA ARG A 36 -3.85 16.45 13.13
C ARG A 36 -4.50 15.65 14.26
N LEU A 37 -5.46 14.78 13.93
CA LEU A 37 -6.15 13.95 14.92
C LEU A 37 -5.21 12.93 15.55
N MET A 38 -4.32 12.32 14.76
CA MET A 38 -3.30 11.39 15.27
C MET A 38 -2.28 12.08 16.16
N GLN A 39 -1.86 13.29 15.82
CA GLN A 39 -0.97 14.12 16.65
C GLN A 39 -1.62 14.50 17.99
N ALA A 40 -2.94 14.62 18.03
CA ALA A 40 -3.72 14.81 19.26
C ALA A 40 -3.91 13.50 20.07
N GLY A 41 -3.29 12.39 19.66
CA GLY A 41 -3.37 11.10 20.35
C GLY A 41 -4.61 10.27 20.00
N ALA A 42 -5.45 10.72 19.07
CA ALA A 42 -6.60 9.94 18.61
C ALA A 42 -6.19 8.89 17.57
N THR A 43 -6.97 7.82 17.45
CA THR A 43 -6.88 6.85 16.34
C THR A 43 -8.16 6.91 15.51
N PRO A 44 -8.33 7.95 14.66
CA PRO A 44 -9.60 8.22 14.01
C PRO A 44 -9.89 7.25 12.86
N SER A 45 -11.16 6.91 12.69
CA SER A 45 -11.70 6.22 11.53
C SER A 45 -11.85 7.15 10.33
N VAL A 46 -12.00 6.57 9.13
CA VAL A 46 -12.21 7.35 7.89
C VAL A 46 -13.47 8.22 7.97
N SER A 47 -14.52 7.76 8.66
CA SER A 47 -15.75 8.54 8.85
C SER A 47 -15.52 9.75 9.75
N GLU A 48 -14.80 9.58 10.86
CA GLU A 48 -14.46 10.68 11.78
C GLU A 48 -13.51 11.69 11.11
N VAL A 49 -12.56 11.23 10.29
CA VAL A 49 -11.72 12.12 9.49
C VAL A 49 -12.54 12.88 8.46
N ALA A 50 -13.47 12.21 7.76
CA ALA A 50 -14.33 12.84 6.76
C ALA A 50 -15.25 13.90 7.38
N GLU A 51 -15.84 13.60 8.53
CA GLU A 51 -16.64 14.54 9.30
C GLU A 51 -15.81 15.75 9.75
N ALA A 52 -14.64 15.52 10.34
CA ALA A 52 -13.72 16.59 10.76
C ALA A 52 -13.11 17.38 9.59
N ALA A 53 -13.17 16.86 8.37
CA ALA A 53 -12.73 17.51 7.14
C ALA A 53 -13.89 18.14 6.35
N GLU A 54 -15.14 18.05 6.84
CA GLU A 54 -16.36 18.49 6.15
C GLU A 54 -16.52 17.87 4.75
N VAL A 55 -16.08 16.62 4.59
CA VAL A 55 -16.18 15.84 3.35
C VAL A 55 -17.27 14.78 3.51
N SER A 56 -18.16 14.65 2.51
CA SER A 56 -19.16 13.58 2.56
C SER A 56 -18.50 12.20 2.56
N ARG A 57 -19.07 11.23 3.28
CA ARG A 57 -18.55 9.85 3.31
C ARG A 57 -18.40 9.23 1.93
N ALA A 58 -19.30 9.56 1.00
CA ALA A 58 -19.22 9.11 -0.40
C ALA A 58 -18.02 9.71 -1.14
N THR A 59 -17.62 10.93 -0.82
CA THR A 59 -16.42 11.58 -1.37
C THR A 59 -15.15 11.08 -0.68
N ALA A 60 -15.23 10.75 0.61
CA ALA A 60 -14.16 10.09 1.37
C ALA A 60 -14.00 8.60 1.01
N ALA A 61 -14.98 8.00 0.33
CA ALA A 61 -14.94 6.60 -0.06
C ALA A 61 -13.78 6.37 -1.03
N PHE A 62 -12.81 5.58 -0.58
CA PHE A 62 -11.71 5.12 -1.41
C PHE A 62 -12.27 4.22 -2.51
N THR A 63 -12.21 4.70 -3.76
CA THR A 63 -12.72 3.97 -4.92
C THR A 63 -11.97 2.64 -5.13
N ARG A 64 -12.62 1.69 -5.81
CA ARG A 64 -12.15 0.30 -6.03
C ARG A 64 -10.68 0.18 -6.48
N GLY A 65 -10.17 1.12 -7.28
CA GLY A 65 -8.77 1.14 -7.72
C GLY A 65 -7.78 1.58 -6.64
N HIS A 66 -8.18 2.49 -5.75
CA HIS A 66 -7.29 3.10 -4.77
C HIS A 66 -6.69 2.10 -3.77
N ARG A 67 -7.48 1.11 -3.35
CA ARG A 67 -7.03 0.07 -2.43
C ARG A 67 -5.96 -0.82 -3.06
N ILE A 68 -6.12 -1.15 -4.34
CA ILE A 68 -5.16 -1.98 -5.08
C ILE A 68 -3.85 -1.23 -5.23
N ASP A 69 -3.90 0.05 -5.60
CA ASP A 69 -2.71 0.88 -5.80
C ASP A 69 -1.97 1.08 -4.48
N LEU A 70 -2.68 1.42 -3.40
CA LEU A 70 -2.08 1.57 -2.06
C LEU A 70 -1.39 0.28 -1.60
N LEU A 71 -2.02 -0.87 -1.80
CA LEU A 71 -1.41 -2.15 -1.44
C LEU A 71 -0.17 -2.43 -2.28
N LYS A 72 -0.22 -2.21 -3.60
CA LYS A 72 0.94 -2.38 -4.50
C LYS A 72 2.09 -1.44 -4.15
N ASP A 73 1.80 -0.21 -3.74
CA ASP A 73 2.79 0.75 -3.27
C ASP A 73 3.41 0.29 -1.95
N ALA A 74 2.60 -0.19 -1.00
CA ALA A 74 3.08 -0.70 0.28
C ALA A 74 4.03 -1.88 0.14
N ILE A 75 3.78 -2.79 -0.81
CA ILE A 75 4.67 -3.93 -1.09
C ILE A 75 5.71 -3.65 -2.18
N ALA A 76 5.77 -2.44 -2.74
CA ALA A 76 6.72 -2.09 -3.81
C ALA A 76 8.19 -2.42 -3.50
N PRO A 77 8.69 -2.30 -2.26
CA PRO A 77 10.05 -2.72 -1.92
C PRO A 77 10.33 -4.21 -2.21
N LEU A 78 9.31 -5.06 -2.32
CA LEU A 78 9.46 -6.49 -2.60
C LEU A 78 9.49 -6.82 -4.09
N LYS A 79 9.31 -5.85 -5.00
CA LYS A 79 9.26 -6.10 -6.46
C LYS A 79 10.49 -6.81 -7.01
N HIS A 80 11.67 -6.57 -6.44
CA HIS A 80 12.92 -7.20 -6.87
C HIS A 80 13.13 -8.61 -6.27
N ARG A 81 12.32 -9.01 -5.29
CA ARG A 81 12.42 -10.30 -4.58
C ARG A 81 11.30 -11.28 -4.93
N LEU A 82 10.19 -10.78 -5.46
CA LEU A 82 9.00 -11.56 -5.77
C LEU A 82 8.69 -11.53 -7.27
N PRO A 83 8.50 -12.69 -7.92
CA PRO A 83 7.95 -12.76 -9.26
C PRO A 83 6.61 -12.02 -9.36
N PRO A 84 6.23 -11.47 -10.53
CA PRO A 84 4.98 -10.71 -10.69
C PRO A 84 3.73 -11.45 -10.21
N ARG A 85 3.68 -12.78 -10.39
CA ARG A 85 2.57 -13.62 -9.91
C ARG A 85 2.49 -13.59 -8.38
N GLU A 86 3.61 -13.77 -7.70
CA GLU A 86 3.68 -13.79 -6.24
C GLU A 86 3.44 -12.43 -5.63
N PHE A 87 3.95 -11.38 -6.27
CA PHE A 87 3.67 -10.01 -5.90
C PHE A 87 2.16 -9.70 -5.93
N ASN A 88 1.48 -10.09 -7.00
CA ASN A 88 0.03 -9.89 -7.13
C ASN A 88 -0.76 -10.74 -6.13
N ARG A 89 -0.34 -12.00 -5.90
CA ARG A 89 -0.96 -12.87 -4.90
C ARG A 89 -0.83 -12.28 -3.48
N LEU A 90 0.33 -11.74 -3.14
CA LEU A 90 0.55 -11.06 -1.86
C LEU A 90 -0.34 -9.81 -1.72
N ALA A 91 -0.45 -8.98 -2.76
CA ALA A 91 -1.33 -7.82 -2.74
C ALA A 91 -2.80 -8.22 -2.53
N GLN A 92 -3.26 -9.29 -3.19
CA GLN A 92 -4.61 -9.84 -2.99
C GLN A 92 -4.82 -10.36 -1.57
N ALA A 93 -3.87 -11.11 -1.02
CA ALA A 93 -3.96 -11.65 0.34
C ALA A 93 -3.98 -10.53 1.39
N LEU A 94 -3.10 -9.52 1.26
CA LEU A 94 -3.10 -8.36 2.14
C LEU A 94 -4.41 -7.57 2.05
N SER A 95 -5.08 -7.59 0.90
CA SER A 95 -6.41 -6.98 0.78
C SER A 95 -7.44 -7.62 1.70
N LEU A 96 -7.35 -8.92 2.00
CA LEU A 96 -8.30 -9.57 2.92
C LEU A 96 -8.21 -9.01 4.35
N ILE A 97 -7.02 -8.52 4.74
CA ILE A 97 -6.73 -8.00 6.08
C ILE A 97 -6.51 -6.48 6.08
N PHE A 98 -6.87 -5.79 5.00
CA PHE A 98 -6.72 -4.35 4.87
C PHE A 98 -8.08 -3.71 4.61
N GLY A 99 -8.77 -3.27 5.66
CA GLY A 99 -10.10 -2.67 5.54
C GLY A 99 -10.70 -2.29 6.89
N VAL A 100 -11.87 -1.65 6.85
CA VAL A 100 -12.63 -1.29 8.06
C VAL A 100 -13.09 -2.53 8.83
N GLU A 101 -13.23 -3.66 8.14
CA GLU A 101 -13.63 -4.95 8.70
C GLU A 101 -12.66 -5.41 9.79
N VAL A 102 -11.36 -5.11 9.66
CA VAL A 102 -10.35 -5.46 10.69
C VAL A 102 -10.60 -4.70 11.98
N LEU A 103 -10.96 -3.42 11.88
CA LEU A 103 -11.26 -2.60 13.06
C LEU A 103 -12.53 -3.11 13.74
N ILE A 104 -13.58 -3.40 12.97
CA ILE A 104 -14.85 -3.92 13.52
C ILE A 104 -14.62 -5.26 14.22
N VAL A 105 -13.95 -6.21 13.57
CA VAL A 105 -13.73 -7.54 14.15
C VAL A 105 -12.84 -7.45 15.39
N LEU A 106 -11.68 -6.82 15.29
CA LEU A 106 -10.73 -6.84 16.40
C LEU A 106 -11.16 -5.95 17.58
N LYS A 107 -11.79 -4.81 17.33
CA LYS A 107 -12.27 -3.90 18.38
C LYS A 107 -13.60 -4.34 18.96
N ASP A 108 -14.61 -4.54 18.11
CA ASP A 108 -16.00 -4.63 18.56
C ASP A 108 -16.41 -6.06 18.92
N ILE A 109 -15.83 -7.07 18.24
CA ILE A 109 -16.10 -8.49 18.54
C ILE A 109 -15.10 -9.01 19.58
N TRP A 110 -13.81 -8.78 19.36
CA TRP A 110 -12.74 -9.30 20.23
C TRP A 110 -12.37 -8.37 21.39
N GLY A 111 -12.84 -7.12 21.40
CA GLY A 111 -12.59 -6.19 22.50
C GLY A 111 -11.15 -5.70 22.61
N LEU A 112 -10.36 -5.75 21.53
CA LEU A 112 -8.95 -5.37 21.58
C LEU A 112 -8.77 -3.85 21.61
N ASP A 113 -7.83 -3.40 22.45
CA ASP A 113 -7.33 -2.02 22.41
C ASP A 113 -6.50 -1.76 21.14
N SER A 114 -6.29 -0.49 20.80
CA SER A 114 -5.58 -0.09 19.58
C SER A 114 -4.17 -0.68 19.46
N ARG A 115 -3.47 -0.86 20.58
CA ARG A 115 -2.12 -1.45 20.61
C ARG A 115 -2.17 -2.92 20.24
N LYS A 116 -3.06 -3.68 20.85
CA LYS A 116 -3.25 -5.11 20.57
C LYS A 116 -3.78 -5.35 19.16
N MET A 117 -4.73 -4.54 18.69
CA MET A 117 -5.20 -4.61 17.31
C MET A 117 -4.07 -4.45 16.31
N MET A 118 -3.25 -3.41 16.49
CA MET A 118 -2.10 -3.15 15.63
C MET A 118 -1.11 -4.31 15.66
N SER A 119 -0.82 -4.86 16.85
CA SER A 119 0.06 -6.01 17.01
C SER A 119 -0.45 -7.24 16.24
N VAL A 120 -1.74 -7.55 16.30
CA VAL A 120 -2.35 -8.69 15.60
C VAL A 120 -2.34 -8.46 14.09
N ALA A 121 -2.72 -7.26 13.63
CA ALA A 121 -2.71 -6.92 12.21
C ALA A 121 -1.29 -6.98 11.61
N GLN A 122 -0.29 -6.44 12.31
CA GLN A 122 1.11 -6.50 11.90
C GLN A 122 1.64 -7.94 11.87
N TRP A 123 1.28 -8.75 12.87
CA TRP A 123 1.65 -10.16 12.90
C TRP A 123 1.09 -10.91 11.68
N ALA A 124 -0.20 -10.72 11.38
CA ALA A 124 -0.87 -11.35 10.24
C ALA A 124 -0.27 -10.91 8.90
N ALA A 125 -0.09 -9.60 8.70
CA ALA A 125 0.55 -9.06 7.49
C ALA A 125 2.00 -9.57 7.35
N GLY A 126 2.76 -9.59 8.44
CA GLY A 126 4.11 -10.14 8.45
C GLY A 126 4.16 -11.63 8.10
N ALA A 127 3.18 -12.42 8.54
CA ALA A 127 3.08 -13.84 8.18
C ALA A 127 2.86 -14.03 6.68
N LEU A 128 1.97 -13.25 6.06
CA LEU A 128 1.73 -13.28 4.61
C LEU A 128 2.97 -12.88 3.82
N VAL A 129 3.68 -11.83 4.24
CA VAL A 129 4.93 -11.39 3.60
C VAL A 129 6.01 -12.47 3.70
N ARG A 130 6.21 -13.06 4.88
CA ARG A 130 7.18 -14.14 5.07
C ARG A 130 6.86 -15.37 4.22
N ALA A 131 5.59 -15.77 4.15
CA ALA A 131 5.15 -16.87 3.30
C ALA A 131 5.45 -16.60 1.82
N ALA A 132 5.06 -15.43 1.31
CA ALA A 132 5.31 -15.04 -0.08
C ALA A 132 6.81 -15.03 -0.43
N VAL A 133 7.65 -14.50 0.47
CA VAL A 133 9.12 -14.49 0.27
C VAL A 133 9.70 -15.90 0.32
N THR A 134 9.29 -16.73 1.27
CA THR A 134 9.81 -18.10 1.42
C THR A 134 9.42 -18.97 0.24
N GLU A 135 8.17 -18.90 -0.21
CA GLU A 135 7.68 -19.64 -1.38
C GLU A 135 8.32 -19.16 -2.69
N SER A 136 8.63 -17.87 -2.81
CA SER A 136 9.40 -17.33 -3.95
C SER A 136 10.79 -17.97 -4.03
N MET A 137 11.49 -18.08 -2.89
CA MET A 137 12.81 -18.71 -2.82
C MET A 137 12.74 -20.22 -3.13
N ALA A 138 11.73 -20.92 -2.63
CA ALA A 138 11.52 -22.36 -2.89
C ALA A 138 10.98 -22.66 -4.30
N GLY A 139 10.30 -21.71 -4.93
CA GLY A 139 9.81 -21.78 -6.31
C GLY A 139 10.91 -21.48 -7.34
N GLY A 140 11.86 -20.61 -7.01
CA GLY A 140 13.05 -20.33 -7.81
C GLY A 140 13.97 -21.55 -7.97
N ASN A 141 14.05 -22.41 -6.94
CA ASN A 141 14.86 -23.63 -6.97
C ASN A 141 14.20 -24.81 -7.73
N ARG A 142 12.95 -24.66 -8.21
CA ARG A 142 12.21 -25.70 -8.96
C ARG A 142 12.14 -25.45 -10.48
N ARG A 143 12.83 -24.44 -11.01
CA ARG A 143 12.85 -24.10 -12.44
C ARG A 143 14.27 -24.01 -13.01
N ALA A 144 14.90 -25.17 -13.27
CA ALA A 144 15.64 -25.54 -14.51
C ALA A 144 16.50 -26.83 -14.34
N PRO A 145 16.75 -27.64 -15.39
CA PRO A 145 15.96 -27.86 -16.61
C PRO A 145 15.54 -29.33 -16.78
N ALA A 146 14.37 -29.56 -17.37
CA ALA A 146 14.18 -30.74 -18.21
C ALA A 146 14.54 -30.30 -19.64
N THR A 147 15.83 -30.32 -19.95
CA THR A 147 16.32 -30.27 -21.34
C THR A 147 16.16 -31.64 -21.99
N ALA A 148 15.78 -31.59 -23.25
CA ALA A 148 15.43 -32.68 -24.16
C ALA A 148 16.53 -33.75 -24.38
N ALA A 149 16.05 -34.96 -24.70
CA ALA A 149 16.61 -36.05 -25.52
C ALA A 149 15.88 -37.32 -25.03
N GLU A 150 15.22 -38.16 -25.81
CA GLU A 150 15.20 -38.45 -27.25
C GLU A 150 13.93 -39.27 -27.52
#